data_AF-A0A7X8YHE8-F1
#
_entry.id   AF-A0A7X8YHE8-F1
#
_cell.length_a   1.000
_cell.length_b   1.000
_cell.length_c   1.000
_cell.angle_alpha   90.00
_cell.angle_beta   90.00
_cell.angle_gamma   90.00
#
_symmetry.space_group_name_H-M   'P 1'
#
loop_
_entity.id
_entity.type
_entity.pdbx_description
1 polymer ?
#
loop_
_entity_poly.entity_id
_entity_poly.type
_entity_poly.pdbx_seq_one_letter_code
_entity_poly.pdbx_strand_id
1 'polypeptide(L)'
;MPLGPLLFSFHGRIHRQTFWLWNLAYYILVPSCAFIIHTLAPGAVNVLLPILLLILLWPDLAITCKRWHDRGKSAYWLLLSAPLIAGRMMTPIALPGTMQDETVMNMPEMGGSIIALVCGLWIFIECGLLRGTIGDNRYGPEPK
;
A
#
# COMPACT_ATOMS: atom_id res chain seq x y z
N MET A 1 19.92 -2.87 -4.83
CA MET A 1 19.34 -2.15 -6.00
C MET A 1 19.38 -0.65 -5.72
N PRO A 2 19.75 0.22 -6.67
CA PRO A 2 19.69 1.67 -6.48
C PRO A 2 18.24 2.19 -6.35
N LEU A 3 18.08 3.37 -5.73
CA LEU A 3 16.76 3.90 -5.33
C LEU A 3 15.82 4.19 -6.51
N GLY A 4 16.33 4.75 -7.61
CA GLY A 4 15.51 5.08 -8.78
C GLY A 4 14.80 3.84 -9.36
N PRO A 5 15.52 2.80 -9.77
CA PRO A 5 14.92 1.54 -10.22
C PRO A 5 14.10 0.83 -9.14
N LEU A 6 14.40 1.04 -7.85
CA LEU A 6 13.59 0.50 -6.76
C LEU A 6 12.20 1.15 -6.69
N LEU A 7 12.08 2.45 -6.94
CA LEU A 7 10.80 3.16 -6.80
C LEU A 7 10.02 3.28 -8.12
N PHE A 8 10.71 3.30 -9.26
CA PHE A 8 10.10 3.64 -10.55
C PHE A 8 10.07 2.50 -11.56
N SER A 9 10.72 1.36 -11.30
CA SER A 9 10.70 0.19 -12.20
C SER A 9 9.94 -0.99 -11.59
N PHE A 10 9.18 -1.70 -12.42
CA PHE A 10 8.49 -2.94 -12.06
C PHE A 10 9.36 -4.20 -12.26
N HIS A 11 10.57 -4.05 -12.80
CA HIS A 11 11.45 -5.17 -13.12
C HIS A 11 12.36 -5.55 -11.94
N GLY A 12 12.61 -6.85 -11.81
CA GLY A 12 13.49 -7.42 -10.80
C GLY A 12 12.77 -7.96 -9.58
N ARG A 13 13.57 -8.25 -8.55
CA ARG A 13 13.16 -8.88 -7.30
C ARG A 13 13.69 -8.08 -6.13
N ILE A 14 12.97 -8.11 -5.02
CA ILE A 14 13.40 -7.49 -3.77
C ILE A 14 13.28 -8.50 -2.63
N HIS A 15 14.24 -8.45 -1.70
CA HIS A 15 14.14 -9.21 -0.46
C HIS A 15 13.08 -8.60 0.48
N ARG A 16 12.71 -9.37 1.50
CA ARG A 16 11.71 -8.97 2.49
C ARG A 16 12.05 -7.68 3.24
N GLN A 17 13.32 -7.38 3.55
CA GLN A 17 13.60 -6.22 4.41
C GLN A 17 13.38 -4.91 3.65
N THR A 18 13.62 -4.87 2.34
CA THR A 18 13.28 -3.71 1.48
C THR A 18 11.77 -3.51 1.43
N PHE A 19 10.99 -4.59 1.30
CA PHE A 19 9.53 -4.52 1.34
C PHE A 19 9.04 -3.97 2.69
N TRP A 20 9.58 -4.45 3.81
CA TRP A 20 9.24 -3.97 5.14
C TRP A 20 9.70 -2.55 5.41
N LEU A 21 10.88 -2.16 4.93
CA LEU A 21 11.40 -0.80 5.07
C LEU A 21 10.50 0.20 4.35
N TRP A 22 10.05 -0.13 3.13
CA TRP A 22 9.08 0.68 2.41
C TRP A 22 7.74 0.78 3.15
N ASN A 23 7.18 -0.36 3.58
CA ASN A 23 5.91 -0.36 4.31
C ASN A 23 6.03 0.44 5.61
N LEU A 24 7.12 0.29 6.37
CA LEU A 24 7.36 1.06 7.59
C LEU A 24 7.44 2.55 7.28
N ALA A 25 8.21 2.96 6.26
CA ALA A 25 8.29 4.34 5.84
C ALA A 25 6.92 4.88 5.42
N TYR A 26 6.14 4.11 4.66
CA TYR A 26 4.79 4.47 4.23
C TYR A 26 3.82 4.64 5.42
N TYR A 27 3.79 3.68 6.34
CA TYR A 27 2.92 3.69 7.52
C TYR A 27 3.30 4.75 8.56
N ILE A 28 4.52 5.28 8.51
CA ILE A 28 4.91 6.45 9.32
C ILE A 28 4.62 7.75 8.57
N LEU A 29 5.00 7.84 7.30
CA LEU A 29 4.91 9.07 6.50
C LEU A 29 3.47 9.52 6.31
N VAL A 30 2.57 8.61 5.89
CA VAL A 30 1.19 8.98 5.54
C VAL A 30 0.43 9.53 6.76
N PRO A 31 0.39 8.86 7.93
CA PRO A 31 -0.28 9.42 9.11
C PRO A 31 0.39 10.71 9.63
N SER A 32 1.72 10.80 9.57
CA SER A 32 2.45 12.01 9.99
C SER A 32 2.09 13.21 9.11
N CYS A 33 2.09 13.03 7.78
CA CYS A 33 1.66 14.07 6.85
C CYS A 33 0.18 14.44 7.05
N ALA A 34 -0.70 13.45 7.24
CA ALA A 34 -2.12 13.71 7.51
C ALA A 34 -2.31 14.56 8.77
N PHE A 35 -1.61 14.23 9.86
CA PHE A 35 -1.65 14.99 11.12
C PHE A 35 -1.10 16.41 10.95
N ILE A 36 0.04 16.58 10.26
CA ILE A 36 0.64 17.91 10.02
C ILE A 36 -0.28 18.78 9.14
N ILE A 37 -0.81 18.23 8.06
CA ILE A 37 -1.72 18.98 7.17
C ILE A 37 -2.99 19.34 7.94
N HIS A 38 -3.55 18.43 8.73
CA HIS A 38 -4.74 18.69 9.52
C HIS A 38 -4.52 19.80 10.56
N THR A 39 -3.37 19.78 11.25
CA THR A 39 -3.05 20.79 12.29
C THR A 39 -2.77 22.18 11.72
N LEU A 40 -2.13 22.27 10.54
CA LEU A 40 -1.78 23.55 9.91
C LEU A 40 -2.87 24.11 9.00
N ALA A 41 -3.59 23.25 8.29
CA ALA A 41 -4.60 23.60 7.29
C ALA A 41 -5.73 22.56 7.26
N PRO A 42 -6.64 22.55 8.26
CA PRO A 42 -7.68 21.52 8.40
C PRO A 42 -8.53 21.32 7.15
N GLY A 43 -8.87 22.40 6.43
CA GLY A 43 -9.67 22.33 5.21
C GLY A 43 -8.94 21.78 3.99
N ALA A 44 -7.60 21.78 4.00
CA ALA A 44 -6.79 21.31 2.87
C ALA A 44 -6.51 19.79 2.92
N VAL A 45 -6.71 19.15 4.08
CA VAL A 45 -6.36 17.73 4.29
C VAL A 45 -7.09 16.79 3.31
N ASN A 46 -8.35 17.08 3.01
CA ASN A 46 -9.18 16.30 2.09
C ASN A 46 -8.75 16.41 0.61
N VAL A 47 -7.89 17.38 0.28
CA VAL A 47 -7.35 17.58 -1.07
C VAL A 47 -5.90 17.14 -1.14
N LEU A 48 -5.09 17.56 -0.17
CA LEU A 48 -3.65 17.30 -0.18
C LEU A 48 -3.31 15.84 0.14
N LEU A 49 -4.07 15.17 1.03
CA LEU A 49 -3.78 13.79 1.39
C LEU A 49 -4.03 12.81 0.22
N PRO A 50 -5.15 12.86 -0.52
CA PRO A 50 -5.33 12.02 -1.70
C PRO A 50 -4.25 12.23 -2.78
N ILE A 51 -3.80 13.48 -2.97
CA ILE A 51 -2.70 13.78 -3.91
C ILE A 51 -1.41 13.07 -3.45
N LEU A 52 -1.07 13.17 -2.16
CA LEU A 52 0.08 12.45 -1.60
C LEU A 52 -0.05 10.93 -1.80
N LEU A 53 -1.23 10.36 -1.56
CA LEU A 53 -1.50 8.93 -1.75
C LEU A 53 -1.33 8.52 -3.22
N LEU A 54 -1.77 9.33 -4.18
CA LEU A 54 -1.59 9.07 -5.61
C LEU A 54 -0.11 9.10 -6.02
N ILE A 55 0.67 10.02 -5.47
CA ILE A 55 2.13 10.08 -5.70
C ILE A 55 2.80 8.82 -5.13
N LEU A 56 2.42 8.40 -3.92
CA LEU A 56 2.97 7.22 -3.26
C LEU A 56 2.43 5.89 -3.83
N LEU A 57 1.32 5.90 -4.57
CA LEU A 57 0.73 4.72 -5.16
C LEU A 57 1.69 4.05 -6.16
N TRP A 58 2.39 4.84 -6.96
CA TRP A 58 3.33 4.31 -7.95
C TRP A 58 4.47 3.49 -7.32
N PRO A 59 5.28 4.02 -6.39
CA PRO A 59 6.34 3.24 -5.76
C PRO A 59 5.79 2.08 -4.93
N ASP A 60 4.60 2.20 -4.33
CA ASP A 60 3.95 1.11 -3.60
C ASP A 60 3.64 -0.09 -4.51
N LEU A 61 3.08 0.19 -5.69
CA LEU A 61 2.85 -0.82 -6.73
C LEU A 61 4.16 -1.41 -7.25
N ALA A 62 5.17 -0.58 -7.50
CA ALA A 62 6.47 -1.04 -8.02
C ALA A 62 7.18 -2.00 -7.05
N ILE A 63 7.15 -1.68 -5.75
CA ILE A 63 7.76 -2.50 -4.70
C ILE A 63 6.97 -3.79 -4.49
N THR A 64 5.64 -3.71 -4.40
CA THR A 64 4.79 -4.89 -4.25
C THR A 64 4.90 -5.83 -5.46
N CYS A 65 5.05 -5.27 -6.67
CA CYS A 65 5.27 -6.04 -7.90
C CYS A 65 6.55 -6.88 -7.82
N LYS A 66 7.67 -6.24 -7.47
CA LYS A 66 8.95 -6.93 -7.30
C LYS A 66 8.92 -7.97 -6.18
N ARG A 67 8.07 -7.76 -5.17
CA ARG A 67 7.87 -8.76 -4.11
C ARG A 67 7.09 -9.97 -4.60
N TRP A 68 6.06 -9.78 -5.42
CA TRP A 68 5.37 -10.89 -6.11
C TRP A 68 6.30 -11.65 -7.05
N HIS A 69 7.13 -10.94 -7.80
CA HIS A 69 8.18 -11.53 -8.65
C HIS A 69 9.18 -12.36 -7.84
N ASP A 70 9.58 -11.89 -6.66
CA ASP A 70 10.45 -12.66 -5.77
C ASP A 70 9.78 -13.93 -5.22
N ARG A 71 8.44 -14.01 -5.22
CA ARG A 71 7.67 -15.22 -4.91
C ARG A 71 7.39 -16.09 -6.13
N GLY A 72 7.97 -15.75 -7.29
CA GLY A 72 7.73 -16.45 -8.55
C GLY A 72 6.34 -16.23 -9.15
N LYS A 73 5.59 -15.23 -8.64
CA LYS A 73 4.25 -14.90 -9.08
C LYS A 73 4.26 -13.70 -10.03
N SER A 74 3.27 -13.66 -10.94
CA SER A 74 3.11 -12.55 -11.89
C SER A 74 2.60 -11.27 -11.24
N ALA A 75 2.84 -10.13 -11.90
CA ALA A 75 2.30 -8.84 -11.49
C ALA A 75 0.76 -8.78 -11.38
N TYR A 76 0.02 -9.70 -12.01
CA TYR A 76 -1.45 -9.79 -11.85
C TYR A 76 -1.93 -9.91 -10.39
N TRP A 77 -1.09 -10.44 -9.50
CA TRP A 77 -1.41 -10.52 -8.08
C TRP A 77 -1.48 -9.13 -7.39
N LEU A 78 -1.01 -8.06 -8.06
CA LEU A 78 -1.25 -6.68 -7.63
C LEU A 78 -2.72 -6.28 -7.65
N LEU A 79 -3.57 -6.98 -8.42
CA LEU A 79 -5.02 -6.70 -8.40
C LEU A 79 -5.63 -6.93 -7.02
N LEU A 80 -5.04 -7.79 -6.19
CA LEU A 80 -5.44 -7.95 -4.79
C LEU A 80 -5.22 -6.67 -3.96
N SER A 81 -4.35 -5.76 -4.40
CA SER A 81 -4.15 -4.47 -3.73
C SER A 81 -5.27 -3.48 -4.06
N ALA A 82 -6.08 -3.71 -5.09
CA ALA A 82 -7.11 -2.76 -5.53
C ALA A 82 -8.15 -2.43 -4.45
N PRO A 83 -8.70 -3.41 -3.69
CA PRO A 83 -9.58 -3.11 -2.56
C PRO A 83 -8.92 -2.28 -1.46
N LEU A 84 -7.61 -2.49 -1.20
CA LEU A 84 -6.88 -1.71 -0.20
C LEU A 84 -6.66 -0.26 -0.67
N ILE A 85 -6.32 -0.09 -1.95
CA ILE A 85 -6.14 1.23 -2.56
C ILE A 85 -7.48 1.97 -2.56
N ALA A 86 -8.57 1.31 -2.97
CA ALA A 86 -9.91 1.88 -2.92
C ALA A 86 -10.28 2.28 -1.48
N GLY A 87 -10.05 1.40 -0.50
CA GLY A 87 -10.25 1.71 0.91
C GLY A 87 -9.51 2.97 1.35
N ARG A 88 -8.21 3.08 1.06
CA ARG A 88 -7.38 4.26 1.40
C ARG A 88 -7.86 5.56 0.75
N MET A 89 -8.48 5.48 -0.43
CA MET A 89 -8.96 6.65 -1.17
C MET A 89 -10.40 7.04 -0.79
N MET A 90 -11.21 6.07 -0.38
CA MET A 90 -12.63 6.26 -0.07
C MET A 90 -12.87 6.53 1.42
N THR A 91 -11.96 6.13 2.32
CA THR A 91 -12.11 6.42 3.75
C THR A 91 -12.13 7.93 3.96
N PRO A 92 -13.24 8.51 4.45
CA PRO A 92 -13.23 9.87 4.94
C PRO A 92 -12.19 9.93 6.05
N ILE A 93 -11.32 10.94 6.05
CA ILE A 93 -10.42 11.15 7.18
C ILE A 93 -11.33 11.41 8.38
N ALA A 94 -11.44 10.45 9.29
CA ALA A 94 -12.22 10.59 10.51
C ALA A 94 -11.57 11.67 11.37
N LEU A 95 -12.11 12.88 11.28
CA LEU A 95 -11.67 14.03 12.06
C LEU A 95 -12.33 13.93 13.45
N PRO A 96 -11.57 13.90 14.55
CA PRO A 96 -12.16 13.95 15.88
C PRO A 96 -13.01 15.23 16.02
N GLY A 97 -14.32 15.07 16.25
CA GLY A 97 -15.25 16.19 16.49
C GLY A 97 -16.08 16.63 15.28
N THR A 98 -15.92 16.03 14.09
CA THR A 98 -16.96 16.15 13.05
C THR A 98 -18.10 15.23 13.42
N MET A 99 -19.29 15.80 13.67
CA MET A 99 -20.55 15.06 13.69
C MET A 99 -20.75 14.51 12.27
N GLN A 100 -20.19 13.34 11.98
CA GLN A 100 -20.67 12.54 10.86
C GLN A 100 -22.08 12.13 11.24
N ASP A 101 -23.02 12.35 10.34
CA ASP A 101 -24.38 11.85 10.44
C ASP A 101 -24.31 10.35 10.78
N GLU A 102 -24.47 10.04 12.07
CA GLU A 102 -24.35 8.70 12.62
C GLU A 102 -25.61 7.93 12.22
N THR A 103 -25.76 7.49 10.96
CA THR A 103 -26.69 6.40 10.57
C THR A 103 -26.78 6.26 9.05
N VAL A 104 -25.74 5.72 8.40
CA VAL A 104 -26.01 4.63 7.47
C VAL A 104 -24.86 3.64 7.58
N MET A 105 -25.09 2.49 8.22
CA MET A 105 -24.30 1.31 7.89
C MET A 105 -24.63 0.98 6.43
N ASN A 106 -23.89 1.60 5.51
CA ASN A 106 -23.96 1.28 4.10
C ASN A 106 -23.43 -0.16 3.98
N MET A 107 -24.34 -1.12 3.89
CA MET A 107 -24.02 -2.55 3.68
C MET A 107 -22.93 -2.78 2.60
N PRO A 108 -22.85 -1.97 1.52
CA PRO A 108 -21.74 -2.03 0.57
C PRO A 108 -20.36 -1.64 1.13
N GLU A 109 -20.28 -0.65 2.03
CA GLU A 109 -19.03 -0.21 2.66
C GLU A 109 -18.46 -1.30 3.58
N MET A 110 -19.32 -1.92 4.40
CA MET A 110 -18.91 -3.01 5.28
C MET A 110 -18.40 -4.23 4.47
N GLY A 111 -19.07 -4.57 3.37
CA GLY A 111 -18.61 -5.61 2.44
C GLY A 111 -17.26 -5.27 1.80
N GLY A 112 -17.07 -4.03 1.36
CA GLY A 112 -15.82 -3.54 0.81
C GLY A 112 -14.65 -3.62 1.80
N SER A 113 -14.88 -3.25 3.06
CA SER A 113 -13.87 -3.35 4.12
C SER A 113 -13.45 -4.78 4.41
N ILE A 114 -14.39 -5.74 4.44
CA ILE A 114 -14.07 -7.15 4.66
C ILE A 114 -13.20 -7.70 3.52
N ILE A 115 -13.55 -7.39 2.26
CA ILE A 115 -12.76 -7.78 1.09
C ILE A 115 -11.36 -7.18 1.19
N ALA A 116 -11.25 -5.89 1.52
CA ALA A 116 -9.95 -5.22 1.69
C ALA A 116 -9.11 -5.87 2.80
N LEU A 117 -9.73 -6.28 3.91
CA LEU A 117 -9.03 -6.98 5.00
C LEU A 117 -8.54 -8.37 4.57
N VAL A 118 -9.37 -9.14 3.88
CA VAL A 118 -8.98 -10.48 3.38
C VAL A 118 -7.84 -10.36 2.37
N CYS A 119 -7.96 -9.46 1.39
CA CYS A 119 -6.90 -9.19 0.43
C CYS A 119 -5.61 -8.68 1.11
N GLY A 120 -5.76 -7.82 2.13
CA GLY A 120 -4.65 -7.22 2.85
C GLY A 120 -3.90 -8.25 3.69
N LEU A 121 -4.65 -9.14 4.35
CA LEU A 121 -4.09 -10.25 5.11
C LEU A 121 -3.34 -11.21 4.19
N TRP A 122 -3.88 -11.51 3.01
CA TRP A 122 -3.20 -12.35 2.03
C TRP A 122 -1.88 -11.72 1.55
N ILE A 123 -1.90 -10.44 1.16
CA ILE A 123 -0.69 -9.69 0.78
C ILE A 123 0.31 -9.68 1.94
N PHE A 124 -0.15 -9.44 3.16
CA PHE A 124 0.68 -9.43 4.35
C PHE A 124 1.40 -10.75 4.58
N ILE A 125 0.68 -11.88 4.47
CA ILE A 125 1.26 -13.21 4.65
C ILE A 125 2.25 -13.51 3.52
N GLU A 126 1.84 -13.39 2.26
CA GLU A 126 2.66 -13.78 1.10
C GLU A 126 3.86 -12.86 0.85
N CYS A 127 3.65 -11.54 0.91
CA CYS A 127 4.70 -10.56 0.66
C CYS A 127 5.49 -10.22 1.92
N GLY A 128 4.85 -10.19 3.09
CA GLY A 128 5.47 -9.80 4.35
C GLY A 128 6.19 -10.95 5.07
N LEU A 129 5.53 -12.10 5.23
CA LEU A 129 6.01 -13.18 6.10
C LEU A 129 6.77 -14.29 5.36
N LEU A 130 6.25 -14.72 4.20
CA LEU A 130 6.84 -15.85 3.47
C LEU A 130 8.17 -15.46 2.80
N ARG A 131 9.12 -16.40 2.75
CA ARG A 131 10.43 -16.20 2.12
C ARG A 131 10.31 -16.13 0.59
N GLY A 132 11.19 -15.41 -0.09
CA GLY A 132 11.33 -15.46 -1.55
C GLY A 132 11.69 -16.85 -2.12
N THR A 133 11.65 -16.98 -3.43
CA THR A 133 12.19 -18.15 -4.15
C THR A 133 13.71 -18.20 -3.98
N ILE A 134 14.25 -19.38 -3.66
CA ILE A 134 15.70 -19.59 -3.50
C ILE A 134 16.33 -19.69 -4.89
N GLY A 135 17.48 -19.04 -5.08
CA GLY A 135 18.17 -18.98 -6.38
C GLY A 135 17.48 -18.09 -7.40
N ASP A 136 17.88 -18.24 -8.65
CA ASP A 136 17.40 -17.45 -9.77
C ASP A 136 15.99 -17.86 -10.18
N ASN A 137 15.18 -16.89 -10.60
CA ASN A 137 13.84 -17.16 -11.14
C ASN A 137 13.63 -16.37 -12.44
N ARG A 138 12.47 -16.55 -13.09
CA ARG A 138 12.13 -15.90 -14.37
C ARG A 138 12.15 -14.36 -14.36
N TYR A 139 12.19 -13.74 -13.18
CA TYR A 139 12.20 -12.29 -12.96
C TYR A 139 13.59 -11.76 -12.58
N GLY A 140 14.58 -12.63 -12.46
CA GLY A 140 15.97 -12.26 -12.22
C GLY A 140 16.64 -13.07 -11.11
N PRO A 141 17.91 -12.72 -10.81
CA PRO A 141 18.70 -13.43 -9.83
C PRO A 141 18.18 -13.23 -8.41
N GLU A 142 18.61 -14.08 -7.48
CA GLU A 142 18.27 -13.94 -6.06
C GLU A 142 18.68 -12.54 -5.54
N PRO A 143 17.76 -11.79 -4.91
CA PRO A 143 18.09 -10.47 -4.36
C PRO A 143 19.10 -10.62 -3.21
N LYS A 144 20.23 -9.93 -3.35
CA LYS A 144 21.27 -9.81 -2.32
C LYS A 144 20.85 -8.86 -1.20
#